data_AF-A0A924R278-F1
#
_entry.id   AF-A0A924R278-F1
#
_cell.length_a   1.000
_cell.length_b   1.000
_cell.length_c   1.000
_cell.angle_alpha   90.00
_cell.angle_beta   90.00
_cell.angle_gamma   90.00
#
_symmetry.space_group_name_H-M   'P 1'
#
loop_
_entity.id
_entity.type
_entity.pdbx_description
1 polymer ?
#
loop_
_entity_poly.entity_id
_entity_poly.type
_entity_poly.pdbx_seq_one_letter_code
_entity_poly.pdbx_strand_id
1 'polypeptide(L)'
;GAFGFTILNELALYEKVAGPEKAIAMTRKVLTDEVGRRDIADARAQIGKPSRKNKETSRQYKIKAEGKPIGVIKEWDSGRVSLDVTIADPRKREAIVAELRTRFGVAD
;
A
#
# COMPACT_ATOMS: atom_id res chain seq x y z
N GLY A 1 34.78 -23.39 -0.49
CA GLY A 1 34.12 -23.15 0.82
C GLY A 1 33.25 -24.34 1.16
N ALA A 2 33.28 -24.80 2.41
CA ALA A 2 32.37 -25.84 2.89
C ALA A 2 31.20 -25.18 3.62
N PHE A 3 29.96 -25.57 3.29
CA PHE A 3 28.79 -25.08 4.00
C PHE A 3 28.65 -25.80 5.34
N GLY A 4 28.62 -25.04 6.43
CA GLY A 4 28.23 -25.59 7.73
C GLY A 4 26.76 -26.05 7.69
N PHE A 5 26.44 -27.12 8.43
CA PHE A 5 25.07 -27.67 8.53
C PHE A 5 24.00 -26.61 8.81
N THR A 6 24.32 -25.62 9.65
CA THR A 6 23.42 -24.53 10.02
C THR A 6 23.09 -23.59 8.85
N ILE A 7 24.02 -23.40 7.91
CA ILE A 7 23.82 -22.59 6.71
C ILE A 7 22.95 -23.35 5.71
N LEU A 8 23.20 -24.64 5.51
CA LEU A 8 22.38 -25.49 4.65
C LEU A 8 20.92 -25.51 5.12
N ASN A 9 20.71 -25.63 6.43
CA ASN A 9 19.37 -25.58 7.00
C ASN A 9 18.67 -24.23 6.75
N GLU A 10 19.37 -23.10 6.91
CA GLU A 10 18.77 -21.78 6.62
C GLU A 10 18.51 -21.56 5.12
N LEU A 11 19.37 -22.07 4.22
CA LEU A 11 19.13 -22.02 2.78
C LEU A 11 17.88 -22.81 2.39
N ALA A 12 17.70 -24.01 2.95
CA ALA A 12 16.49 -24.81 2.73
C ALA A 12 15.23 -24.12 3.26
N LEU A 13 15.32 -23.42 4.39
CA LEU A 13 14.20 -22.61 4.92
C LEU A 13 13.95 -21.36 4.08
N TYR A 14 14.99 -20.74 3.52
CA TYR A 14 14.88 -19.57 2.66
C TYR A 14 14.25 -19.93 1.31
N GLU A 15 14.63 -21.06 0.70
CA GLU A 15 14.04 -21.56 -0.53
C GLU A 15 12.53 -21.71 -0.44
N LYS A 16 12.02 -22.26 0.68
CA LYS A 16 10.57 -22.45 0.91
C LYS A 16 9.75 -21.16 0.82
N VAL A 17 10.35 -20.00 1.10
CA VAL A 17 9.64 -18.70 1.06
C VAL A 17 10.03 -17.84 -0.14
N ALA A 18 11.27 -17.96 -0.63
CA ALA A 18 11.83 -17.11 -1.67
C ALA A 18 11.77 -17.73 -3.07
N GLY A 19 11.61 -19.05 -3.14
CA GLY A 19 11.71 -19.84 -4.36
C GLY A 19 13.15 -20.24 -4.74
N PRO A 20 13.30 -21.21 -5.65
CA PRO A 20 14.58 -21.84 -5.96
C PRO A 20 15.59 -20.87 -6.58
N GLU A 21 15.18 -19.96 -7.47
CA GLU A 21 16.09 -19.02 -8.12
C GLU A 21 16.78 -18.07 -7.12
N LYS A 22 16.01 -17.54 -6.17
CA LYS A 22 16.54 -16.66 -5.12
C LYS A 22 17.43 -17.44 -4.15
N ALA A 23 17.08 -18.69 -3.85
CA ALA A 23 17.92 -19.56 -3.03
C ALA A 23 19.28 -19.83 -3.69
N ILE A 24 19.29 -20.14 -4.99
CA ILE A 24 20.54 -20.34 -5.75
C ILE A 24 21.42 -19.08 -5.74
N ALA A 25 20.82 -17.90 -5.93
CA ALA A 25 21.53 -16.64 -5.83
C ALA A 25 22.11 -16.40 -4.43
N MET A 26 21.35 -16.74 -3.38
CA MET A 26 21.80 -16.66 -1.99
C MET A 26 22.97 -17.63 -1.71
N THR A 27 22.91 -18.86 -2.23
CA THR A 27 23.99 -19.85 -2.13
C THR A 27 25.29 -19.34 -2.75
N ARG A 28 25.22 -18.65 -3.89
CA ARG A 28 26.40 -18.05 -4.53
C ARG A 28 27.05 -16.98 -3.66
N LYS A 29 26.26 -16.15 -2.97
CA LYS A 29 26.77 -15.12 -2.03
C LYS A 29 27.43 -15.72 -0.79
N VAL A 30 26.91 -16.84 -0.32
CA VAL A 30 27.55 -17.58 0.78
C VAL A 30 28.88 -18.19 0.33
N LEU A 31 29.00 -18.63 -0.93
CA LEU A 31 30.26 -19.14 -1.48
C LEU A 31 31.34 -18.04 -1.62
N THR A 32 30.93 -16.79 -1.80
CA THR A 32 31.83 -15.62 -1.86
C THR A 32 32.05 -14.96 -0.50
N ASP A 33 31.60 -15.59 0.60
CA ASP A 33 31.64 -15.06 1.98
C ASP A 33 31.01 -13.66 2.14
N GLU A 34 30.13 -13.25 1.22
CA GLU A 34 29.40 -11.98 1.28
C GLU A 34 28.25 -12.00 2.31
N VAL A 35 27.76 -13.20 2.63
CA VAL A 35 26.52 -13.42 3.37
C VAL A 35 26.70 -14.61 4.31
N GLY A 36 26.40 -14.43 5.60
CA GLY A 36 26.42 -15.47 6.61
C GLY A 36 25.02 -16.01 6.95
N ARG A 37 24.97 -16.98 7.88
CA ARG A 37 23.72 -17.58 8.37
C ARG A 37 22.69 -16.53 8.80
N ARG A 38 23.13 -15.50 9.53
CA ARG A 38 22.26 -14.45 10.08
C ARG A 38 21.58 -13.66 8.96
N ASP A 39 22.32 -13.32 7.91
CA ASP A 39 21.81 -12.57 6.77
C ASP A 39 20.76 -13.37 5.99
N ILE A 40 20.93 -14.69 5.87
CA ILE A 40 19.93 -15.59 5.26
C ILE A 40 18.65 -15.61 6.10
N ALA A 41 18.78 -15.72 7.42
CA ALA A 41 17.65 -15.71 8.34
C ALA A 41 16.90 -14.36 8.32
N ASP A 42 17.64 -13.25 8.26
CA ASP A 42 17.08 -11.90 8.16
C ASP A 42 16.37 -11.70 6.81
N ALA A 43 16.98 -12.13 5.70
CA ALA A 43 16.35 -12.10 4.38
C ALA A 43 15.04 -12.91 4.35
N ARG A 44 15.04 -14.11 4.96
CA ARG A 44 13.84 -14.95 5.12
C ARG A 44 12.76 -14.23 5.92
N ALA A 45 13.13 -13.60 7.03
CA ALA A 45 12.21 -12.88 7.90
C ALA A 45 11.58 -11.65 7.21
N GLN A 46 12.29 -11.00 6.28
CA GLN A 46 11.74 -9.89 5.50
C GLN A 46 10.75 -10.35 4.43
N ILE A 47 10.97 -11.50 3.80
CA ILE A 47 10.03 -12.09 2.82
C ILE A 47 8.74 -12.54 3.52
N GLY A 48 8.85 -13.09 4.72
CA GLY A 48 7.70 -13.51 5.52
C GLY A 48 6.90 -12.36 6.15
N LYS A 49 7.40 -11.11 6.11
CA LYS A 49 6.63 -9.95 6.57
C LYS A 49 5.64 -9.54 5.48
N PRO A 50 4.33 -9.50 5.75
CA PRO A 50 3.39 -8.90 4.82
C PRO A 50 3.87 -7.48 4.52
N SER A 51 3.96 -7.14 3.23
CA SER A 51 4.28 -5.78 2.77
C SER A 51 3.48 -4.80 3.62
N ARG A 52 4.18 -3.92 4.35
CA ARG A 52 3.57 -3.04 5.34
C ARG A 52 2.46 -2.27 4.63
N LYS A 53 1.21 -2.56 4.98
CA LYS A 53 0.02 -1.95 4.39
C LYS A 53 0.24 -0.44 4.37
N ASN A 54 0.28 0.15 3.17
CA ASN A 54 0.46 1.59 3.03
C ASN A 54 -0.60 2.26 3.91
N LYS A 55 -0.17 3.13 4.82
CA LYS A 55 -1.09 3.92 5.63
C LYS A 55 -1.80 4.86 4.67
N GLU A 56 -3.03 4.54 4.34
CA GLU A 56 -3.87 5.40 3.53
C GLU A 56 -4.27 6.60 4.39
N THR A 57 -3.59 7.73 4.19
CA THR A 57 -3.86 8.94 4.97
C THR A 57 -4.91 9.75 4.22
N SER A 58 -5.99 10.12 4.90
CA SER A 58 -7.03 10.96 4.31
C SER A 58 -6.75 12.43 4.62
N ARG A 59 -6.74 13.28 3.58
CA ARG A 59 -6.79 14.74 3.70
C ARG A 59 -8.25 15.17 3.71
N GLN A 60 -8.64 15.98 4.69
CA GLN A 60 -10.03 16.38 4.91
C GLN A 60 -10.19 17.90 4.76
N TYR A 61 -11.05 18.33 3.83
CA TYR A 61 -11.39 19.72 3.58
C TYR A 61 -12.84 19.98 4.01
N LYS A 62 -13.04 20.82 5.03
CA LYS A 62 -14.38 21.17 5.52
C LYS A 62 -15.02 22.20 4.60
N ILE A 63 -16.23 21.92 4.12
CA ILE A 63 -17.05 22.88 3.36
C ILE A 63 -17.89 23.66 4.35
N LYS A 64 -17.81 25.00 4.27
CA LYS A 64 -18.63 25.91 5.08
C LYS A 64 -19.50 26.78 4.17
N ALA A 65 -20.75 26.97 4.53
CA ALA A 65 -21.62 27.99 3.97
C ALA A 65 -22.18 28.83 5.12
N GLU A 66 -22.17 30.16 4.97
CA GLU A 66 -22.65 31.10 5.99
C GLU A 66 -22.04 30.84 7.39
N GLY A 67 -20.76 30.43 7.42
CA GLY A 67 -20.03 30.11 8.65
C GLY A 67 -20.37 28.74 9.26
N LYS A 68 -21.38 28.03 8.77
CA LYS A 68 -21.77 26.69 9.25
C LYS A 68 -21.11 25.59 8.41
N PRO A 69 -20.63 24.50 9.03
CA PRO A 69 -20.13 23.36 8.28
C PRO A 69 -21.30 22.65 7.60
N ILE A 70 -21.26 22.57 6.27
CA ILE A 70 -22.29 21.92 5.46
C ILE A 70 -21.80 20.61 4.83
N GLY A 71 -20.51 20.32 4.91
CA GLY A 71 -19.95 19.11 4.31
C GLY A 71 -18.44 19.00 4.40
N VAL A 72 -17.91 18.03 3.67
CA VAL A 72 -16.51 17.68 3.62
C VAL A 72 -16.14 17.08 2.27
N ILE A 73 -14.94 17.43 1.78
CA ILE A 73 -14.23 16.67 0.76
C ILE A 73 -13.13 15.87 1.44
N LYS A 74 -13.06 14.57 1.16
CA LYS A 74 -11.95 13.72 1.58
C LYS A 74 -11.20 13.26 0.35
N GLU A 75 -9.89 13.34 0.43
CA GLU A 75 -8.95 12.80 -0.55
C GLU A 75 -8.08 11.77 0.16
N TRP A 76 -7.74 10.70 -0.53
CA TRP A 76 -6.82 9.67 -0.05
C TRP A 76 -5.61 9.60 -0.96
N ASP A 77 -4.47 9.16 -0.42
CA ASP A 77 -3.24 8.96 -1.21
C ASP A 77 -3.39 7.94 -2.36
N SER A 78 -4.46 7.14 -2.35
CA SER A 78 -4.83 6.23 -3.44
C SER A 78 -5.45 6.95 -4.65
N GLY A 79 -5.70 8.26 -4.57
CA GLY A 79 -6.45 9.01 -5.58
C GLY A 79 -7.97 8.91 -5.44
N ARG A 80 -8.45 8.18 -4.43
CA ARG A 80 -9.88 8.20 -4.08
C ARG A 80 -10.25 9.60 -3.61
N VAL A 81 -11.42 10.08 -4.05
CA VAL A 81 -12.04 11.33 -3.59
C VAL A 81 -13.49 11.05 -3.22
N SER A 82 -13.95 11.62 -2.10
CA SER A 82 -15.36 11.58 -1.70
C SER A 82 -15.83 12.98 -1.30
N LEU A 83 -16.99 13.38 -1.82
CA LEU A 83 -17.69 14.58 -1.43
C LEU A 83 -18.93 14.17 -0.62
N ASP A 84 -19.07 14.71 0.58
CA ASP A 84 -20.24 14.56 1.43
C ASP A 84 -20.72 15.96 1.83
N VAL A 85 -21.88 16.38 1.35
CA VAL A 85 -22.39 17.74 1.57
C VAL A 85 -23.92 17.75 1.67
N THR A 86 -24.43 18.48 2.66
CA THR A 86 -25.85 18.69 2.89
C THR A 86 -26.26 20.06 2.41
N ILE A 87 -27.16 20.09 1.42
CA ILE A 87 -27.70 21.31 0.83
C ILE A 87 -29.21 21.31 0.98
N ALA A 88 -29.73 22.23 1.80
CA ALA A 88 -31.15 22.34 2.08
C ALA A 88 -31.95 22.80 0.83
N ASP A 89 -31.40 23.77 0.09
CA ASP A 89 -32.02 24.33 -1.11
C ASP A 89 -32.02 23.32 -2.28
N PRO A 90 -33.20 22.86 -2.75
CA PRO A 90 -33.30 21.90 -3.84
C PRO A 90 -32.65 22.37 -5.14
N ARG A 91 -32.75 23.67 -5.47
CA ARG A 91 -32.21 24.21 -6.72
C ARG A 91 -30.68 24.17 -6.73
N LYS A 92 -30.06 24.55 -5.61
CA LYS A 92 -28.59 24.47 -5.44
C LYS A 92 -28.09 23.03 -5.44
N ARG A 93 -28.87 22.12 -4.85
CA ARG A 93 -28.55 20.69 -4.84
C ARG A 93 -28.54 20.12 -6.25
N GLU A 94 -29.58 20.40 -7.04
CA GLU A 94 -29.66 19.95 -8.44
C GLU A 94 -28.53 20.52 -9.30
N ALA A 95 -28.20 21.82 -9.14
CA ALA A 95 -27.11 22.45 -9.86
C ALA A 95 -25.75 21.77 -9.61
N ILE A 96 -25.43 21.45 -8.35
CA ILE A 96 -24.17 20.76 -8.02
C ILE A 96 -24.16 19.34 -8.55
N VAL A 97 -25.27 18.61 -8.45
CA VAL A 97 -25.37 17.26 -9.00
C VAL A 97 -25.19 17.28 -10.52
N ALA A 98 -25.79 18.24 -11.23
CA ALA A 98 -25.63 18.40 -12.66
C ALA A 98 -24.19 18.74 -13.07
N GLU A 99 -23.51 19.62 -12.31
CA GLU A 99 -22.09 19.95 -12.53
C GLU A 99 -21.20 18.71 -12.35
N LEU A 100 -21.41 17.94 -11.28
CA LEU A 100 -20.65 16.72 -11.02
C LEU A 100 -20.90 15.65 -12.07
N ARG A 101 -22.17 15.45 -12.48
CA ARG A 101 -22.53 14.52 -13.56
C ARG A 101 -21.83 14.89 -14.87
N THR A 102 -21.87 16.18 -15.23
CA THR A 102 -21.18 16.69 -16.43
C THR A 102 -19.68 16.47 -16.35
N ARG A 103 -19.07 16.80 -15.20
CA ARG A 103 -17.63 16.68 -14.98
C ARG A 103 -17.12 15.23 -15.05
N PHE A 104 -17.93 14.28 -14.59
CA PHE A 104 -17.57 12.85 -14.59
C PHE A 104 -18.14 12.07 -15.78
N GLY A 105 -18.83 12.74 -16.71
CA GLY A 105 -19.45 12.07 -17.86
C GLY A 105 -20.53 11.06 -17.47
N VAL A 106 -21.18 11.25 -16.32
CA VAL A 106 -22.29 10.41 -15.86
C VAL A 106 -23.55 10.90 -16.56
N ALA A 107 -23.79 10.40 -17.77
CA ALA A 107 -25.07 10.52 -18.44
C ALA A 107 -26.04 9.50 -17.82
N ASP A 108 -27.29 9.91 -17.59
CA ASP A 108 -28.38 9.01 -17.19
C ASP A 108 -28.67 7.96 -18.29
#